data_AF-A0AAU3T541-F1
#
_entry.id   AF-A0AAU3T541-F1
#
_cell.length_a   1.000
_cell.length_b   1.000
_cell.length_c   1.000
_cell.angle_alpha   90.00
_cell.angle_beta   90.00
_cell.angle_gamma   90.00
#
_symmetry.space_group_name_H-M   'P 1'
#
loop_
_entity.id
_entity.type
_entity.pdbx_description
1 polymer ?
#
loop_
_entity_poly.entity_id
_entity_poly.type
_entity_poly.pdbx_seq_one_letter_code
_entity_poly.pdbx_strand_id
1 'polypeptide(L)'
;MLEEVERWFADRSWSAADRPLDQLLSAKRAAGATVSVVLPALDEEETVGAIVEVIRRDLIDGPAGPLVDELVVIDSGSTDRTAEVAAKAGARVVHRDDILPRIPALPGKGEVLWRSLLVTSGDIVCFVDADLRDFSSTFVSGIVGPLLTEPDVEFVKAMYDRPFGADADGPAPGKAPAQGGRVTELVARPLLNLHWPQLAGFVQPLGGEYAVRRTLLERLPFPVGYGVELGLLVDALHTVGLDALAQVDVGVRLHRHQDGRALGRMAAAIYRTAQLRLSRGHLVRPELTQFERGPNGFVPRTYAVDTEERPPMAEVKEYSGRRVA
;
A
#
# COMPACT_ATOMS: atom_id res chain seq x y z
N MET A 1 20.56 -10.43 -12.50
CA MET A 1 19.79 -9.18 -12.37
C MET A 1 20.75 -8.05 -12.75
N LEU A 2 20.39 -6.77 -12.75
CA LEU A 2 21.43 -5.73 -12.89
C LEU A 2 22.33 -5.76 -11.64
N GLU A 3 23.64 -5.56 -11.80
CA GLU A 3 24.60 -5.61 -10.67
C GLU A 3 24.27 -4.56 -9.59
N GLU A 4 23.80 -3.37 -9.99
CA GLU A 4 23.33 -2.34 -9.05
C GLU A 4 22.15 -2.83 -8.19
N VAL A 5 21.25 -3.63 -8.76
CA VAL A 5 20.06 -4.13 -8.06
C VAL A 5 20.42 -5.31 -7.17
N GLU A 6 21.41 -6.12 -7.54
CA GLU A 6 21.93 -7.18 -6.67
C GLU A 6 22.57 -6.59 -5.41
N ARG A 7 23.35 -5.51 -5.56
CA ARG A 7 23.91 -4.75 -4.42
C ARG A 7 22.81 -4.08 -3.60
N TRP A 8 21.89 -3.37 -4.24
CA TRP A 8 20.74 -2.77 -3.57
C TRP A 8 19.95 -3.81 -2.77
N PHE A 9 19.70 -4.99 -3.34
CA PHE A 9 18.96 -6.04 -2.65
C PHE A 9 19.66 -6.49 -1.37
N ALA A 10 20.99 -6.59 -1.38
CA ALA A 10 21.77 -6.93 -0.19
C ALA A 10 21.79 -5.80 0.86
N ASP A 11 21.88 -4.54 0.42
CA ASP A 11 22.09 -3.38 1.30
C ASP A 11 20.80 -2.67 1.75
N ARG A 12 19.67 -2.96 1.09
CA ARG A 12 18.35 -2.31 1.28
C ARG A 12 17.21 -3.30 1.48
N SER A 13 17.52 -4.57 1.76
CA SER A 13 16.55 -5.55 2.24
C SER A 13 16.89 -5.96 3.67
N TRP A 14 15.95 -5.78 4.59
CA TRP A 14 16.13 -6.11 6.02
C TRP A 14 15.04 -7.04 6.51
N SER A 15 15.20 -7.55 7.72
CA SER A 15 14.13 -8.17 8.50
C SER A 15 13.54 -7.17 9.50
N ALA A 16 12.26 -7.28 9.81
CA ALA A 16 11.65 -6.52 10.90
C ALA A 16 12.35 -6.76 12.25
N ALA A 17 13.01 -7.92 12.42
CA ALA A 17 13.77 -8.24 13.63
C ALA A 17 15.09 -7.46 13.76
N ASP A 18 15.62 -6.88 12.68
CA ASP A 18 16.90 -6.18 12.67
C ASP A 18 16.87 -4.87 13.49
N ARG A 19 15.68 -4.34 13.77
CA ARG A 19 15.46 -3.08 14.47
C ARG A 19 14.38 -3.25 15.56
N PRO A 20 14.75 -3.66 16.79
CA PRO A 20 13.80 -3.83 17.87
C PRO A 20 13.11 -2.51 18.25
N LEU A 21 11.92 -2.62 18.85
CA LEU A 21 11.04 -1.48 19.09
C LEU A 21 11.68 -0.36 19.93
N ASP A 22 12.50 -0.70 20.92
CA ASP A 22 13.20 0.25 21.78
C ASP A 22 14.22 1.11 21.01
N GLN A 23 14.90 0.51 20.03
CA GLN A 23 15.77 1.24 19.10
C GLN A 23 14.95 2.19 18.23
N LEU A 24 13.81 1.74 17.69
CA LEU A 24 12.92 2.57 16.85
C LEU A 24 12.38 3.77 17.62
N LEU A 25 11.91 3.56 18.86
CA LEU A 25 11.41 4.62 19.71
C LEU A 25 12.51 5.63 20.06
N SER A 26 13.74 5.16 20.27
CA SER A 26 14.88 6.04 20.54
C SER A 26 15.27 6.86 19.32
N ALA A 27 15.28 6.25 18.13
CA ALA A 27 15.54 6.94 16.87
C ALA A 27 14.46 7.99 16.56
N LYS A 28 13.18 7.63 16.75
CA LYS A 28 12.04 8.55 16.60
C LYS A 28 12.18 9.77 17.51
N ARG A 29 12.48 9.57 18.80
CA ARG A 29 12.70 10.66 19.77
C ARG A 29 13.89 11.55 19.37
N ALA A 30 14.99 10.96 18.92
CA ALA A 30 16.17 11.70 18.49
C ALA A 30 15.90 12.56 17.25
N ALA A 31 15.13 12.03 16.30
CA ALA A 31 14.75 12.74 15.08
C ALA A 31 13.60 13.76 15.30
N GLY A 32 12.85 13.64 16.40
CA GLY A 32 11.62 14.41 16.60
C GLY A 32 10.53 14.09 15.57
N ALA A 33 10.59 12.92 14.95
CA ALA A 33 9.70 12.52 13.86
C ALA A 33 8.37 11.96 14.37
N THR A 34 7.33 12.10 13.56
CA THR A 34 5.99 11.58 13.81
C THR A 34 5.55 10.57 12.74
N VAL A 35 4.70 9.62 13.12
CA VAL A 35 4.26 8.50 12.28
C VAL A 35 2.74 8.44 12.21
N SER A 36 2.22 8.52 10.99
CA SER A 36 0.83 8.22 10.63
C SER A 36 0.70 6.79 10.19
N VAL A 37 -0.29 6.07 10.70
CA VAL A 37 -0.77 4.82 10.10
C VAL A 37 -2.14 5.04 9.49
N VAL A 38 -2.29 4.65 8.24
CA VAL A 38 -3.51 4.77 7.45
C VAL A 38 -3.97 3.39 6.99
N LEU A 39 -5.22 3.04 7.32
CA LEU A 39 -5.89 1.85 6.82
C LEU A 39 -6.97 2.26 5.80
N PRO A 40 -6.75 2.08 4.48
CA PRO A 40 -7.84 2.19 3.51
C PRO A 40 -8.80 1.00 3.70
N ALA A 41 -10.09 1.27 3.86
CA ALA A 41 -11.08 0.22 4.11
C ALA A 41 -12.29 0.32 3.17
N LEU A 42 -12.77 -0.83 2.69
CA LEU A 42 -14.00 -0.97 1.91
C LEU A 42 -14.60 -2.36 2.20
N ASP A 43 -15.64 -2.41 3.03
CA ASP A 43 -16.31 -3.65 3.44
C ASP A 43 -15.35 -4.68 4.07
N GLU A 44 -14.66 -4.26 5.14
CA GLU A 44 -13.66 -5.03 5.89
C GLU A 44 -14.02 -5.15 7.39
N GLU A 45 -15.31 -5.25 7.74
CA GLU A 45 -15.77 -5.35 9.14
C GLU A 45 -15.20 -6.56 9.90
N GLU A 46 -14.82 -7.63 9.19
CA GLU A 46 -14.28 -8.86 9.76
C GLU A 46 -12.86 -8.70 10.30
N THR A 47 -12.06 -7.77 9.77
CA THR A 47 -10.61 -7.70 10.00
C THR A 47 -10.16 -6.37 10.59
N VAL A 48 -10.76 -5.25 10.18
CA VAL A 48 -10.28 -3.90 10.52
C VAL A 48 -10.18 -3.67 12.04
N GLY A 49 -11.14 -4.19 12.82
CA GLY A 49 -11.15 -4.04 14.27
C GLY A 49 -9.93 -4.66 14.94
N ALA A 50 -9.61 -5.91 14.58
CA ALA A 50 -8.47 -6.63 15.15
C ALA A 50 -7.13 -5.96 14.76
N ILE A 51 -7.01 -5.46 13.53
CA ILE A 51 -5.82 -4.73 13.07
C ILE A 51 -5.62 -3.46 13.91
N VAL A 52 -6.69 -2.67 14.09
CA VAL A 52 -6.66 -1.45 14.90
C VAL A 52 -6.27 -1.75 16.35
N GLU A 53 -6.87 -2.78 16.97
CA GLU A 53 -6.56 -3.19 18.34
C GLU A 53 -5.08 -3.56 18.51
N VAL A 54 -4.50 -4.31 17.56
CA VAL A 54 -3.08 -4.69 17.59
C VAL A 54 -2.18 -3.46 17.47
N ILE A 55 -2.44 -2.56 16.51
CA ILE A 55 -1.64 -1.34 16.34
C ILE A 55 -1.71 -0.48 17.60
N ARG A 56 -2.91 -0.29 18.16
CA ARG A 56 -3.10 0.48 19.40
C ARG A 56 -2.31 -0.12 20.54
N ARG A 57 -2.55 -1.39 20.84
CA ARG A 57 -1.94 -2.11 21.97
C ARG A 57 -0.40 -2.08 21.89
N ASP A 58 0.15 -2.36 20.72
CA ASP A 58 1.59 -2.59 20.58
C ASP A 58 2.38 -1.32 20.28
N LEU A 59 1.79 -0.36 19.55
CA LEU A 59 2.53 0.75 18.94
C LEU A 59 2.05 2.15 19.37
N ILE A 60 0.93 2.26 20.08
CA ILE A 60 0.41 3.55 20.58
C ILE A 60 0.37 3.57 22.11
N ASP A 61 -0.33 2.60 22.70
CA ASP A 61 -0.63 2.53 24.13
C ASP A 61 0.45 1.75 24.91
N GLY A 62 1.53 1.34 24.24
CA GLY A 62 2.61 0.54 24.82
C GLY A 62 3.40 1.29 25.91
N PRO A 63 3.93 0.57 26.92
CA PRO A 63 4.59 1.18 28.08
C PRO A 63 5.91 1.91 27.74
N ALA A 64 6.53 1.59 26.60
CA ALA A 64 7.75 2.24 26.12
C ALA A 64 7.50 3.59 25.41
N GLY A 65 6.23 3.96 25.25
CA GLY A 65 5.77 5.13 24.51
C GLY A 65 5.35 4.82 23.07
N PRO A 66 4.72 5.79 22.38
CA PRO A 66 4.11 5.56 21.07
C PRO A 66 5.14 5.57 19.95
N LEU A 67 5.17 4.50 19.15
CA LEU A 67 5.80 4.52 17.83
C LEU A 67 4.88 5.22 16.82
N VAL A 68 3.58 4.95 16.88
CA VAL A 68 2.55 5.54 16.02
C VAL A 68 1.86 6.69 16.75
N ASP A 69 1.78 7.86 16.13
CA ASP A 69 1.19 9.07 16.72
C ASP A 69 -0.27 9.26 16.31
N GLU A 70 -0.62 8.80 15.11
CA GLU A 70 -1.98 8.86 14.60
C GLU A 70 -2.33 7.58 13.82
N LEU A 71 -3.50 7.01 14.12
CA LEU A 71 -4.07 5.86 13.43
C LEU A 71 -5.42 6.24 12.83
N VAL A 72 -5.47 6.23 11.51
CA VAL A 72 -6.63 6.70 10.74
C VAL A 72 -7.14 5.59 9.84
N VAL A 73 -8.43 5.27 9.93
CA VAL A 73 -9.12 4.44 8.94
C VAL A 73 -9.83 5.37 7.98
N ILE A 74 -9.52 5.24 6.69
CA ILE A 74 -10.24 5.98 5.64
C ILE A 74 -11.27 5.05 5.04
N ASP A 75 -12.54 5.31 5.34
CA ASP A 75 -13.65 4.55 4.80
C ASP A 75 -13.94 4.97 3.36
N SER A 76 -13.88 4.00 2.45
CA SER A 76 -14.10 4.16 1.01
C SER A 76 -15.57 3.94 0.64
N GLY A 77 -16.51 4.26 1.54
CA GLY A 77 -17.93 4.04 1.32
C GLY A 77 -18.34 2.59 1.50
N SER A 78 -17.89 1.99 2.61
CA SER A 78 -18.34 0.68 3.06
C SER A 78 -19.86 0.68 3.28
N THR A 79 -20.47 -0.45 2.99
CA THR A 79 -21.90 -0.73 3.18
C THR A 79 -22.18 -1.65 4.37
N ASP A 80 -21.12 -2.22 4.94
CA ASP A 80 -21.13 -3.03 6.16
C ASP A 80 -20.80 -2.19 7.42
N ARG A 81 -20.42 -2.83 8.54
CA ARG A 81 -20.08 -2.17 9.80
C ARG A 81 -18.62 -1.77 9.93
N THR A 82 -17.85 -1.71 8.84
CA THR A 82 -16.41 -1.37 8.84
C THR A 82 -16.11 -0.13 9.67
N ALA A 83 -16.81 0.98 9.42
CA ALA A 83 -16.59 2.24 10.11
C ALA A 83 -16.91 2.15 11.61
N GLU A 84 -18.00 1.47 11.99
CA GLU A 84 -18.40 1.28 13.39
C GLU A 84 -17.36 0.43 14.15
N VAL A 85 -16.93 -0.68 13.55
CA VAL A 85 -15.97 -1.62 14.15
C VAL A 85 -14.61 -0.95 14.32
N ALA A 86 -14.11 -0.22 13.32
CA ALA A 86 -12.86 0.51 13.38
C ALA A 86 -12.87 1.61 14.47
N ALA A 87 -13.97 2.38 14.56
CA ALA A 87 -14.13 3.42 15.57
C ALA A 87 -14.18 2.82 16.99
N LYS A 88 -14.90 1.71 17.17
CA LYS A 88 -14.99 1.00 18.45
C LYS A 88 -13.63 0.43 18.90
N ALA A 89 -12.82 -0.03 17.96
CA ALA A 89 -11.44 -0.48 18.21
C ALA A 89 -10.48 0.68 18.55
N GLY A 90 -10.91 1.93 18.39
CA GLY A 90 -10.18 3.12 18.84
C GLY A 90 -9.38 3.84 17.76
N ALA A 91 -9.67 3.60 16.48
CA ALA A 91 -9.12 4.39 15.38
C ALA A 91 -9.96 5.65 15.11
N ARG A 92 -9.32 6.68 14.55
CA ARG A 92 -10.04 7.80 13.94
C ARG A 92 -10.56 7.37 12.56
N VAL A 93 -11.88 7.32 12.39
CA VAL A 93 -12.48 6.97 11.10
C VAL A 93 -12.87 8.25 10.34
N VAL A 94 -12.52 8.32 9.06
CA VAL A 94 -12.87 9.44 8.19
C VAL A 94 -13.42 8.89 6.87
N HIS A 95 -14.60 9.35 6.46
CA HIS A 95 -15.17 8.96 5.17
C HIS A 95 -14.51 9.75 4.03
N ARG A 96 -14.18 9.09 2.91
CA ARG A 96 -13.42 9.72 1.80
C ARG A 96 -14.08 10.99 1.24
N ASP A 97 -15.41 11.04 1.23
CA ASP A 97 -16.18 12.16 0.65
C ASP A 97 -16.06 13.44 1.51
N ASP A 98 -15.81 13.30 2.81
CA ASP A 98 -15.73 14.41 3.75
C ASP A 98 -14.36 15.13 3.71
N ILE A 99 -13.32 14.46 3.20
CA ILE A 99 -11.93 14.94 3.28
C ILE A 99 -11.67 16.15 2.38
N LEU A 100 -12.21 16.13 1.16
CA LEU A 100 -12.01 17.18 0.17
C LEU A 100 -13.29 17.39 -0.65
N PRO A 101 -14.35 17.98 -0.06
CA PRO A 101 -15.68 18.03 -0.68
C PRO A 101 -15.73 18.78 -2.02
N ARG A 102 -14.80 19.72 -2.24
CA ARG A 102 -14.69 20.48 -3.50
C ARG A 102 -14.36 19.59 -4.70
N ILE A 103 -13.63 18.50 -4.48
CA ILE A 103 -13.24 17.55 -5.53
C ILE A 103 -14.03 16.26 -5.27
N PRO A 104 -14.97 15.88 -6.15
CA PRO A 104 -15.72 14.63 -5.99
C PRO A 104 -14.79 13.44 -5.85
N ALA A 105 -15.10 12.55 -4.91
CA ALA A 105 -14.32 11.33 -4.73
C ALA A 105 -14.50 10.39 -5.92
N LEU A 106 -13.42 9.71 -6.28
CA LEU A 106 -13.42 8.64 -7.28
C LEU A 106 -13.37 7.29 -6.56
N PRO A 107 -13.91 6.21 -7.15
CA PRO A 107 -13.72 4.87 -6.61
C PRO A 107 -12.24 4.46 -6.72
N GLY A 108 -11.81 3.57 -5.82
CA GLY A 108 -10.50 2.92 -5.89
C GLY A 108 -9.59 3.24 -4.71
N LYS A 109 -8.60 2.36 -4.51
CA LYS A 109 -7.68 2.41 -3.36
C LYS A 109 -6.83 3.68 -3.38
N GLY A 110 -6.27 4.05 -4.52
CA GLY A 110 -5.38 5.21 -4.60
C GLY A 110 -6.06 6.55 -4.31
N GLU A 111 -7.36 6.69 -4.59
CA GLU A 111 -8.14 7.86 -4.14
C GLU A 111 -8.08 8.02 -2.62
N VAL A 112 -8.31 6.90 -1.91
CA VAL A 112 -8.37 6.84 -0.45
C VAL A 112 -7.00 7.17 0.15
N LEU A 113 -5.95 6.57 -0.42
CA LEU A 113 -4.57 6.83 -0.01
C LEU A 113 -4.17 8.29 -0.24
N TRP A 114 -4.49 8.85 -1.41
CA TRP A 114 -4.21 10.25 -1.73
C TRP A 114 -4.92 11.22 -0.78
N ARG A 115 -6.22 11.01 -0.54
CA ARG A 115 -7.00 11.84 0.40
C ARG A 115 -6.49 11.72 1.82
N SER A 116 -5.97 10.56 2.24
CA SER A 116 -5.46 10.37 3.60
C SER A 116 -4.39 11.41 3.98
N LEU A 117 -3.63 11.93 3.02
CA LEU A 117 -2.60 12.94 3.25
C LEU A 117 -3.16 14.23 3.85
N LEU A 118 -4.39 14.61 3.49
CA LEU A 118 -5.06 15.81 3.99
C LEU A 118 -5.50 15.69 5.45
N VAL A 119 -5.72 14.47 5.95
CA VAL A 119 -6.23 14.22 7.32
C VAL A 119 -5.21 13.64 8.28
N THR A 120 -4.00 13.37 7.77
CA THR A 120 -2.81 12.96 8.52
C THR A 120 -1.82 14.12 8.63
N SER A 121 -0.90 14.04 9.59
CA SER A 121 0.15 15.03 9.87
C SER A 121 1.55 14.42 10.05
N GLY A 122 1.67 13.10 10.22
CA GLY A 122 2.94 12.45 10.52
C GLY A 122 4.00 12.64 9.43
N ASP A 123 5.25 12.88 9.83
CA ASP A 123 6.41 13.01 8.92
C ASP A 123 6.64 11.75 8.08
N ILE A 124 6.26 10.60 8.63
CA ILE A 124 6.22 9.30 7.95
C ILE A 124 4.76 8.87 7.85
N VAL A 125 4.33 8.47 6.66
CA VAL A 125 3.00 7.90 6.41
C VAL A 125 3.16 6.42 6.08
N CYS A 126 2.53 5.57 6.89
CA CYS A 126 2.51 4.12 6.77
C CYS A 126 1.12 3.65 6.35
N PHE A 127 1.05 2.92 5.24
CA PHE A 127 -0.16 2.32 4.73
C PHE A 127 -0.18 0.83 5.04
N VAL A 128 -1.32 0.33 5.50
CA VAL A 128 -1.55 -1.09 5.77
C VAL A 128 -2.94 -1.46 5.30
N ASP A 129 -3.09 -2.55 4.54
CA ASP A 129 -4.41 -3.01 4.09
C ASP A 129 -5.31 -3.41 5.27
N ALA A 130 -6.60 -3.07 5.19
CA ALA A 130 -7.58 -3.38 6.23
C ALA A 130 -8.12 -4.82 6.17
N ASP A 131 -7.71 -5.63 5.17
CA ASP A 131 -8.19 -7.01 4.92
C ASP A 131 -7.23 -8.11 5.43
N LEU A 132 -6.22 -7.73 6.22
CA LEU A 132 -5.22 -8.65 6.75
C LEU A 132 -5.77 -9.55 7.87
N ARG A 133 -5.43 -10.83 7.82
CA ARG A 133 -5.71 -11.83 8.86
C ARG A 133 -4.43 -12.19 9.60
N ASP A 134 -4.58 -12.57 10.88
CA ASP A 134 -3.45 -12.83 11.79
C ASP A 134 -2.43 -11.69 11.81
N PHE A 135 -2.94 -10.46 11.83
CA PHE A 135 -2.14 -9.25 11.72
C PHE A 135 -1.15 -9.12 12.89
N SER A 136 0.11 -8.83 12.54
CA SER A 136 1.18 -8.53 13.48
C SER A 136 1.59 -7.07 13.37
N SER A 137 1.85 -6.42 14.50
CA SER A 137 2.37 -5.04 14.54
C SER A 137 3.73 -4.88 13.84
N THR A 138 4.44 -5.98 13.56
CA THR A 138 5.67 -6.00 12.74
C THR A 138 5.46 -5.49 11.31
N PHE A 139 4.24 -5.60 10.77
CA PHE A 139 3.90 -5.01 9.48
C PHE A 139 4.01 -3.49 9.46
N VAL A 140 3.86 -2.83 10.62
CA VAL A 140 4.03 -1.37 10.75
C VAL A 140 5.44 -1.04 11.22
N SER A 141 5.88 -1.62 12.36
CA SER A 141 7.18 -1.28 12.93
C SER A 141 8.35 -1.64 12.01
N GLY A 142 8.24 -2.75 11.26
CA GLY A 142 9.25 -3.18 10.30
C GLY A 142 9.47 -2.15 9.19
N ILE A 143 8.42 -1.72 8.50
CA ILE A 143 8.54 -0.79 7.35
C ILE A 143 8.78 0.66 7.76
N VAL A 144 8.34 1.06 8.96
CA VAL A 144 8.69 2.37 9.54
C VAL A 144 10.15 2.40 10.00
N GLY A 145 10.71 1.24 10.38
CA GLY A 145 12.03 1.13 10.99
C GLY A 145 13.16 1.80 10.20
N PRO A 146 13.36 1.47 8.91
CA PRO A 146 14.40 2.11 8.11
C PRO A 146 14.20 3.63 7.96
N LEU A 147 12.96 4.13 7.90
CA LEU A 147 12.70 5.58 7.78
C LEU A 147 13.11 6.36 9.03
N LEU A 148 13.14 5.71 10.20
CA LEU A 148 13.59 6.32 11.45
C LEU A 148 15.11 6.18 11.67
N THR A 149 15.75 5.21 11.03
CA THR A 149 17.14 4.82 11.34
C THR A 149 18.11 5.11 10.20
N GLU A 150 17.62 5.21 8.96
CA GLU A 150 18.39 5.50 7.75
C GLU A 150 17.92 6.86 7.17
N PRO A 151 18.70 7.94 7.33
CA PRO A 151 18.31 9.26 6.85
C PRO A 151 18.04 9.33 5.34
N ASP A 152 18.79 8.56 4.55
CA ASP A 152 18.71 8.56 3.08
C ASP A 152 17.56 7.72 2.51
N VAL A 153 16.86 6.96 3.35
CA VAL A 153 15.70 6.15 2.91
C VAL A 153 14.43 7.00 2.98
N GLU A 154 13.67 7.00 1.88
CA GLU A 154 12.45 7.79 1.67
C GLU A 154 11.21 6.90 1.50
N PHE A 155 11.36 5.65 1.02
CA PHE A 155 10.27 4.73 0.72
C PHE A 155 10.64 3.29 1.13
N VAL A 156 9.79 2.63 1.92
CA VAL A 156 9.98 1.23 2.33
C VAL A 156 8.76 0.37 1.99
N LYS A 157 8.94 -0.70 1.22
CA LYS A 157 7.91 -1.74 0.97
C LYS A 157 8.03 -2.88 1.98
N ALA A 158 6.91 -3.46 2.41
CA ALA A 158 6.93 -4.78 3.02
C ALA A 158 7.30 -5.85 1.97
N MET A 159 8.09 -6.83 2.36
CA MET A 159 8.23 -8.12 1.68
C MET A 159 7.79 -9.24 2.62
N TYR A 160 7.22 -10.30 2.05
CA TYR A 160 6.59 -11.37 2.84
C TYR A 160 6.36 -12.59 1.97
N ASP A 161 6.23 -13.73 2.64
CA ASP A 161 5.71 -14.95 2.06
C ASP A 161 4.18 -14.89 1.94
N ARG A 162 3.68 -15.42 0.82
CA ARG A 162 2.26 -15.53 0.52
C ARG A 162 1.89 -17.01 0.29
N PRO A 163 1.41 -17.73 1.32
CA PRO A 163 1.06 -19.14 1.18
C PRO A 163 -0.17 -19.33 0.28
N PHE A 164 -0.17 -20.39 -0.53
CA PHE A 164 -1.23 -20.68 -1.48
C PHE A 164 -2.33 -21.54 -0.85
N GLY A 165 -3.58 -21.08 -0.89
CA GLY A 165 -4.74 -21.85 -0.43
C GLY A 165 -4.79 -22.07 1.09
N ALA A 166 -4.36 -21.09 1.87
CA ALA A 166 -4.74 -21.04 3.28
C ALA A 166 -6.20 -20.55 3.35
N ASP A 167 -7.15 -21.49 3.22
CA ASP A 167 -8.44 -21.31 3.88
C ASP A 167 -8.19 -21.26 5.40
N ALA A 168 -9.20 -20.85 6.18
CA ALA A 168 -9.15 -20.45 7.59
C ALA A 168 -8.46 -21.40 8.61
N ASP A 169 -7.97 -22.57 8.19
CA ASP A 169 -7.37 -23.61 9.03
C ASP A 169 -5.83 -23.69 8.93
N GLY A 170 -5.17 -22.68 8.34
CA GLY A 170 -3.72 -22.55 8.34
C GLY A 170 -2.98 -23.45 7.32
N PRO A 171 -1.65 -23.33 7.22
CA PRO A 171 -0.87 -24.06 6.22
C PRO A 171 -0.76 -25.55 6.61
N ALA A 172 -1.34 -26.43 5.81
CA ALA A 172 -1.10 -27.87 5.90
C ALA A 172 0.39 -28.19 5.60
N PRO A 173 1.05 -29.08 6.37
CA PRO A 173 2.45 -29.43 6.13
C PRO A 173 2.63 -30.04 4.73
N GLY A 174 3.57 -29.50 3.94
CA GLY A 174 3.94 -30.02 2.61
C GLY A 174 3.38 -29.28 1.39
N LYS A 175 2.79 -28.09 1.55
CA LYS A 175 2.40 -27.24 0.39
C LYS A 175 3.61 -26.58 -0.29
N ALA A 176 3.51 -26.44 -1.61
CA ALA A 176 4.48 -25.85 -2.53
C ALA A 176 4.96 -24.44 -2.11
N PRO A 177 6.17 -24.02 -2.50
CA PRO A 177 6.72 -22.70 -2.16
C PRO A 177 5.76 -21.56 -2.49
N ALA A 178 5.81 -20.48 -1.70
CA ALA A 178 5.01 -19.28 -1.87
C ALA A 178 5.07 -18.78 -3.33
N GLN A 179 3.93 -18.72 -4.02
CA GLN A 179 3.88 -18.39 -5.46
C GLN A 179 3.67 -16.89 -5.73
N GLY A 180 3.88 -16.02 -4.73
CA GLY A 180 3.56 -14.60 -4.86
C GLY A 180 2.08 -14.34 -5.22
N GLY A 181 1.73 -13.08 -5.50
CA GLY A 181 0.41 -12.76 -6.06
C GLY A 181 0.37 -13.05 -7.55
N ARG A 182 -0.72 -13.64 -8.08
CA ARG A 182 -0.88 -13.91 -9.52
C ARG A 182 -0.63 -12.68 -10.40
N VAL A 183 -1.16 -11.50 -10.02
CA VAL A 183 -0.92 -10.25 -10.76
C VAL A 183 0.52 -9.75 -10.56
N THR A 184 1.10 -9.93 -9.37
CA THR A 184 2.51 -9.63 -9.11
C THR A 184 3.42 -10.43 -10.07
N GLU A 185 3.25 -11.75 -10.12
CA GLU A 185 4.10 -12.65 -10.91
C GLU A 185 3.87 -12.55 -12.42
N LEU A 186 2.61 -12.43 -12.85
CA LEU A 186 2.27 -12.52 -14.28
C LEU A 186 2.20 -11.16 -14.97
N VAL A 187 2.19 -10.05 -14.23
CA VAL A 187 2.01 -8.70 -14.79
C VAL A 187 3.08 -7.74 -14.26
N ALA A 188 3.12 -7.48 -12.96
CA ALA A 188 3.99 -6.42 -12.42
C ALA A 188 5.48 -6.78 -12.55
N ARG A 189 5.92 -7.96 -12.11
CA ARG A 189 7.33 -8.36 -12.21
C ARG A 189 7.82 -8.40 -13.66
N PRO A 190 7.09 -8.96 -14.64
CA PRO A 190 7.46 -8.86 -16.05
C PRO A 190 7.57 -7.41 -16.55
N LEU A 191 6.58 -6.56 -16.24
CA LEU A 191 6.62 -5.14 -16.63
C LEU A 191 7.83 -4.42 -16.03
N LEU A 192 8.07 -4.56 -14.73
CA LEU A 192 9.21 -3.96 -14.05
C LEU A 192 10.53 -4.47 -14.64
N ASN A 193 10.71 -5.77 -14.82
CA ASN A 193 11.96 -6.31 -15.38
C ASN A 193 12.25 -5.80 -16.80
N LEU A 194 11.21 -5.61 -17.62
CA LEU A 194 11.37 -5.18 -19.01
C LEU A 194 11.50 -3.66 -19.18
N HIS A 195 10.98 -2.88 -18.23
CA HIS A 195 10.82 -1.42 -18.40
C HIS A 195 11.44 -0.57 -17.29
N TRP A 196 11.55 -1.11 -16.08
CA TRP A 196 12.21 -0.50 -14.93
C TRP A 196 13.09 -1.53 -14.21
N PRO A 197 14.15 -2.06 -14.88
CA PRO A 197 14.93 -3.17 -14.34
C PRO A 197 15.58 -2.85 -12.98
N GLN A 198 15.75 -1.57 -12.64
CA GLN A 198 16.17 -1.11 -11.31
C GLN A 198 15.20 -1.54 -10.19
N LEU A 199 13.92 -1.72 -10.48
CA LEU A 199 12.90 -2.19 -9.53
C LEU A 199 12.75 -3.72 -9.50
N ALA A 200 13.54 -4.47 -10.27
CA ALA A 200 13.42 -5.93 -10.36
C ALA A 200 13.72 -6.66 -9.03
N GLY A 201 14.41 -6.00 -8.10
CA GLY A 201 14.75 -6.53 -6.78
C GLY A 201 13.60 -6.50 -5.76
N PHE A 202 12.51 -5.76 -6.02
CA PHE A 202 11.38 -5.73 -5.09
C PHE A 202 10.63 -7.06 -5.09
N VAL A 203 10.49 -7.67 -3.91
CA VAL A 203 9.81 -8.97 -3.75
C VAL A 203 8.30 -8.82 -3.91
N GLN A 204 7.71 -7.78 -3.31
CA GLN A 204 6.26 -7.51 -3.34
C GLN A 204 5.96 -6.09 -3.87
N PRO A 205 6.20 -5.81 -5.16
CA PRO A 205 6.05 -4.46 -5.73
C PRO A 205 4.61 -3.92 -5.66
N LEU A 206 3.61 -4.81 -5.56
CA LEU A 206 2.19 -4.46 -5.45
C LEU A 206 1.64 -4.61 -4.02
N GLY A 207 2.48 -4.87 -3.01
CA GLY A 207 2.00 -5.08 -1.64
C GLY A 207 1.34 -3.81 -1.07
N GLY A 208 0.23 -3.97 -0.35
CA GLY A 208 -0.48 -2.84 0.26
C GLY A 208 0.22 -2.23 1.47
N GLU A 209 1.23 -2.92 2.02
CA GLU A 209 1.96 -2.47 3.20
C GLU A 209 3.27 -1.79 2.79
N TYR A 210 3.36 -0.49 3.10
CA TYR A 210 4.54 0.33 2.82
C TYR A 210 4.49 1.64 3.59
N ALA A 211 5.65 2.22 3.87
CA ALA A 211 5.79 3.49 4.53
C ALA A 211 6.65 4.43 3.70
N VAL A 212 6.33 5.72 3.72
CA VAL A 212 7.01 6.74 2.92
C VAL A 212 7.17 8.00 3.76
N ARG A 213 8.30 8.71 3.60
CA ARG A 213 8.40 10.08 4.11
C ARG A 213 7.36 10.95 3.40
N ARG A 214 6.64 11.74 4.18
CA ARG A 214 5.59 12.64 3.69
C ARG A 214 6.12 13.59 2.61
N THR A 215 7.35 14.07 2.76
CA THR A 215 8.04 14.96 1.80
C THR A 215 8.15 14.38 0.39
N LEU A 216 8.39 13.07 0.26
CA LEU A 216 8.35 12.39 -1.03
C LEU A 216 6.89 12.24 -1.49
N LEU A 217 6.03 11.73 -0.62
CA LEU A 217 4.65 11.36 -0.95
C LEU A 217 3.82 12.54 -1.50
N GLU A 218 4.04 13.74 -0.97
CA GLU A 218 3.37 14.97 -1.43
C GLU A 218 3.73 15.39 -2.86
N ARG A 219 4.85 14.90 -3.40
CA ARG A 219 5.37 15.21 -4.74
C ARG A 219 4.92 14.21 -5.80
N LEU A 220 4.35 13.07 -5.39
CA LEU A 220 3.97 11.99 -6.31
C LEU A 220 2.48 12.09 -6.69
N PRO A 221 2.13 11.87 -7.98
CA PRO A 221 0.74 11.67 -8.38
C PRO A 221 0.25 10.28 -7.91
N PHE A 222 -1.08 10.14 -7.80
CA PHE A 222 -1.70 8.90 -7.32
C PHE A 222 -2.70 8.36 -8.36
N PRO A 223 -2.42 7.23 -9.02
CA PRO A 223 -3.45 6.48 -9.73
C PRO A 223 -4.61 6.16 -8.80
N VAL A 224 -5.86 6.43 -9.19
CA VAL A 224 -7.00 6.32 -8.24
C VAL A 224 -7.36 4.88 -7.88
N GLY A 225 -7.07 3.92 -8.75
CA GLY A 225 -7.42 2.51 -8.61
C GLY A 225 -6.29 1.63 -8.05
N TYR A 226 -6.29 0.35 -8.45
CA TYR A 226 -5.26 -0.63 -8.08
C TYR A 226 -3.87 -0.37 -8.70
N GLY A 227 -3.76 0.66 -9.56
CA GLY A 227 -2.49 1.11 -10.11
C GLY A 227 -1.55 1.74 -9.10
N VAL A 228 -2.08 2.19 -7.96
CA VAL A 228 -1.38 3.11 -7.05
C VAL A 228 -0.05 2.58 -6.56
N GLU A 229 0.06 1.32 -6.14
CA GLU A 229 1.33 0.77 -5.64
C GLU A 229 2.42 0.74 -6.73
N LEU A 230 2.07 0.32 -7.95
CA LEU A 230 3.02 0.36 -9.07
C LEU A 230 3.41 1.79 -9.41
N GLY A 231 2.41 2.68 -9.50
CA GLY A 231 2.63 4.08 -9.86
C GLY A 231 3.56 4.77 -8.89
N LEU A 232 3.28 4.67 -7.59
CA LEU A 232 4.11 5.24 -6.54
C LEU A 232 5.53 4.68 -6.55
N LEU A 233 5.72 3.37 -6.77
CA LEU A 233 7.05 2.76 -6.80
C LEU A 233 7.89 3.28 -7.97
N VAL A 234 7.30 3.37 -9.17
CA VAL A 234 7.97 3.90 -10.37
C VAL A 234 8.27 5.39 -10.22
N ASP A 235 7.31 6.17 -9.73
CA ASP A 235 7.47 7.61 -9.60
C ASP A 235 8.46 7.96 -8.48
N ALA A 236 8.50 7.17 -7.40
CA ALA A 236 9.52 7.28 -6.37
C ALA A 236 10.93 7.00 -6.92
N LEU A 237 11.11 5.93 -7.72
CA LEU A 237 12.40 5.66 -8.37
C LEU A 237 12.88 6.87 -9.19
N HIS A 238 12.00 7.44 -10.03
CA HIS A 238 12.37 8.59 -10.85
C HIS A 238 12.64 9.86 -10.03
N THR A 239 12.05 9.97 -8.84
CA THR A 239 12.12 11.17 -8.00
C THR A 239 13.31 11.18 -7.04
N VAL A 240 13.64 10.03 -6.44
CA VAL A 240 14.67 9.91 -5.39
C VAL A 240 15.74 8.86 -5.68
N GLY A 241 15.62 8.09 -6.76
CA GLY A 241 16.57 7.03 -7.11
C GLY A 241 16.38 5.75 -6.30
N LEU A 242 17.05 4.68 -6.72
CA LEU A 242 16.90 3.33 -6.14
C LEU A 242 17.41 3.26 -4.70
N ASP A 243 18.52 3.94 -4.38
CA ASP A 243 19.19 3.86 -3.07
C ASP A 243 18.36 4.45 -1.92
N ALA A 244 17.39 5.30 -2.24
CA ALA A 244 16.42 5.87 -1.29
C ALA A 244 15.18 4.97 -1.09
N LEU A 245 15.08 3.86 -1.83
CA LEU A 245 14.03 2.87 -1.66
C LEU A 245 14.57 1.65 -0.92
N ALA A 246 13.73 0.97 -0.17
CA ALA A 246 14.09 -0.24 0.55
C ALA A 246 12.91 -1.20 0.73
N GLN A 247 13.20 -2.40 1.25
CA GLN A 247 12.19 -3.37 1.64
C GLN A 247 12.51 -4.07 2.97
N VAL A 248 11.46 -4.53 3.66
CA VAL A 248 11.59 -5.19 4.97
C VAL A 248 10.74 -6.45 5.01
N ASP A 249 11.34 -7.57 5.39
CA ASP A 249 10.67 -8.84 5.64
C ASP A 249 9.81 -8.73 6.89
N VAL A 250 8.50 -8.90 6.71
CA VAL A 250 7.50 -8.89 7.79
C VAL A 250 6.90 -10.27 8.02
N GLY A 251 7.47 -11.32 7.42
CA GLY A 251 7.08 -12.71 7.61
C GLY A 251 5.98 -13.15 6.65
N VAL A 252 4.85 -13.60 7.19
CA VAL A 252 3.76 -14.21 6.41
C VAL A 252 2.58 -13.25 6.32
N ARG A 253 2.06 -13.04 5.11
CA ARG A 253 0.87 -12.21 4.86
C ARG A 253 -0.33 -13.07 4.45
N LEU A 254 -1.36 -13.07 5.30
CA LEU A 254 -2.64 -13.72 5.04
C LEU A 254 -3.72 -12.68 4.79
N HIS A 255 -4.51 -12.87 3.72
CA HIS A 255 -5.58 -11.96 3.36
C HIS A 255 -6.57 -12.64 2.40
N ARG A 256 -7.70 -11.98 2.10
CA ARG A 256 -8.77 -12.53 1.26
C ARG A 256 -8.29 -12.80 -0.17
N HIS A 257 -8.66 -13.98 -0.69
CA HIS A 257 -8.39 -14.32 -2.09
C HIS A 257 -9.39 -13.65 -3.04
N GLN A 258 -8.86 -12.96 -4.06
CA GLN A 258 -9.65 -12.41 -5.16
C GLN A 258 -9.91 -13.46 -6.25
N ASP A 259 -11.09 -13.39 -6.87
CA ASP A 259 -11.44 -14.25 -8.00
C ASP A 259 -10.60 -13.92 -9.25
N GLY A 260 -10.55 -14.84 -10.21
CA GLY A 260 -9.74 -14.66 -11.42
C GLY A 260 -10.17 -13.48 -12.29
N ARG A 261 -11.45 -13.11 -12.29
CA ARG A 261 -11.97 -11.97 -13.09
C ARG A 261 -11.56 -10.65 -12.45
N ALA A 262 -11.67 -10.53 -11.13
CA ALA A 262 -11.18 -9.39 -10.35
C ALA A 262 -9.68 -9.17 -10.57
N LEU A 263 -8.89 -10.25 -10.57
CA LEU A 263 -7.46 -10.16 -10.90
C LEU A 263 -7.20 -9.73 -12.35
N GLY A 264 -8.03 -10.14 -13.31
CA GLY A 264 -7.94 -9.66 -14.68
C GLY A 264 -8.21 -8.15 -14.81
N ARG A 265 -9.17 -7.61 -14.05
CA ARG A 265 -9.43 -6.16 -13.99
C ARG A 265 -8.28 -5.41 -13.33
N MET A 266 -7.74 -5.95 -12.23
CA MET A 266 -6.55 -5.42 -11.56
C MET A 266 -5.34 -5.40 -12.51
N ALA A 267 -5.09 -6.48 -13.24
CA ALA A 267 -4.03 -6.57 -14.23
C ALA A 267 -4.14 -5.47 -15.31
N ALA A 268 -5.35 -5.18 -15.79
CA ALA A 268 -5.57 -4.12 -16.77
C ALA A 268 -5.25 -2.72 -16.20
N ALA A 269 -5.62 -2.44 -14.95
CA ALA A 269 -5.28 -1.18 -14.27
C ALA A 269 -3.76 -1.02 -14.08
N ILE A 270 -3.07 -2.09 -13.67
CA ILE A 270 -1.60 -2.13 -13.55
C ILE A 270 -0.93 -1.87 -14.91
N TYR A 271 -1.40 -2.54 -15.97
CA TYR A 271 -0.86 -2.35 -17.31
C TYR A 271 -1.07 -0.92 -17.82
N ARG A 272 -2.25 -0.33 -17.59
CA ARG A 272 -2.52 1.07 -17.93
C ARG A 272 -1.59 2.02 -17.16
N THR A 273 -1.46 1.83 -15.86
CA THR A 273 -0.56 2.64 -15.01
C THR A 273 0.87 2.62 -15.54
N ALA A 274 1.37 1.43 -15.92
CA ALA A 274 2.68 1.28 -16.55
C ALA A 274 2.75 2.02 -17.91
N GLN A 275 1.73 1.88 -18.75
CA GLN A 275 1.72 2.51 -20.08
C GLN A 275 1.79 4.05 -20.01
N LEU A 276 1.10 4.66 -19.06
CA LEU A 276 1.15 6.12 -18.85
C LEU A 276 2.58 6.59 -18.58
N ARG A 277 3.34 5.85 -17.77
CA ARG A 277 4.74 6.17 -17.43
C ARG A 277 5.72 5.86 -18.56
N LEU A 278 5.42 4.89 -19.42
CA LEU A 278 6.27 4.54 -20.56
C LEU A 278 6.17 5.51 -21.73
N SER A 279 5.32 6.55 -21.65
CA SER A 279 5.05 7.48 -22.76
C SER A 279 4.59 6.77 -24.06
N ARG A 280 4.09 5.53 -23.94
CA ARG A 280 3.70 4.65 -25.07
C ARG A 280 2.28 4.95 -25.54
N GLY A 281 2.07 6.13 -26.12
CA GLY A 281 0.80 6.52 -26.72
C GLY A 281 -0.43 6.41 -25.80
N HIS A 282 -1.60 6.79 -26.32
CA HIS A 282 -2.86 6.63 -25.59
C HIS A 282 -3.36 5.18 -25.71
N LEU A 283 -4.04 4.67 -24.68
CA LEU A 283 -4.88 3.48 -24.84
C LEU A 283 -5.89 3.77 -25.94
N VAL A 284 -5.94 2.91 -26.95
CA VAL A 284 -6.97 3.01 -28.01
C VAL A 284 -8.35 2.71 -27.43
N ARG A 285 -8.43 1.88 -26.38
CA ARG A 285 -9.67 1.54 -25.67
C ARG A 285 -9.41 1.24 -24.18
N PRO A 286 -9.86 2.08 -23.23
CA PRO A 286 -9.68 1.88 -21.79
C PRO A 286 -10.75 0.98 -21.18
N GLU A 287 -10.99 -0.17 -21.80
CA GLU A 287 -12.02 -1.11 -21.35
C GLU A 287 -11.52 -2.54 -21.46
N LEU A 288 -11.91 -3.39 -20.50
CA LEU A 288 -11.65 -4.83 -20.51
C LEU A 288 -12.96 -5.58 -20.64
N THR A 289 -13.11 -6.38 -21.71
CA THR A 289 -14.22 -7.32 -21.84
C THR A 289 -13.82 -8.70 -21.33
N GLN A 290 -14.58 -9.23 -20.37
CA GLN A 290 -14.47 -10.60 -19.86
C GLN A 290 -15.75 -11.38 -20.16
N PHE A 291 -15.70 -12.71 -20.10
CA PHE A 291 -16.82 -13.57 -20.47
C PHE A 291 -17.32 -14.38 -19.26
N GLU A 292 -18.64 -14.40 -19.08
CA GLU A 292 -19.32 -15.15 -18.03
C GLU A 292 -20.16 -16.26 -18.62
N ARG A 293 -20.24 -17.42 -17.96
CA ARG A 293 -21.15 -18.48 -18.38
C ARG A 293 -22.56 -18.15 -17.90
N GLY A 294 -23.45 -17.86 -18.84
CA GLY A 294 -24.90 -17.73 -18.62
C GLY A 294 -25.65 -19.02 -19.01
N PRO A 295 -26.98 -19.03 -18.85
CA PRO A 295 -27.82 -20.21 -19.13
C PRO A 295 -27.71 -20.74 -20.56
N ASN A 296 -27.54 -19.84 -21.54
CA ASN A 296 -27.56 -20.16 -22.98
C ASN A 296 -26.19 -19.99 -23.67
N GLY A 297 -25.09 -19.89 -22.92
CA GLY A 297 -23.74 -19.70 -23.49
C GLY A 297 -22.89 -18.72 -22.72
N PHE A 298 -21.95 -18.04 -23.40
CA PHE A 298 -21.11 -17.01 -22.81
C PHE A 298 -21.70 -15.62 -22.99
N VAL A 299 -21.67 -14.81 -21.94
CA VAL A 299 -22.13 -13.42 -21.91
C VAL A 299 -20.93 -12.49 -21.73
N PRO A 300 -20.69 -11.54 -22.65
CA PRO A 300 -19.62 -10.56 -22.47
C PRO A 300 -20.02 -9.51 -21.42
N ARG A 301 -19.09 -9.18 -20.54
CA ARG A 301 -19.17 -8.07 -19.58
C ARG A 301 -17.98 -7.15 -19.83
N THR A 302 -18.24 -5.89 -20.07
CA THR A 302 -17.21 -4.87 -20.29
C THR A 302 -17.07 -4.00 -19.05
N TYR A 303 -15.84 -3.82 -18.60
CA TYR A 303 -15.48 -3.03 -17.44
C TYR A 303 -14.57 -1.89 -17.87
N ALA A 304 -14.78 -0.70 -17.33
CA ALA A 304 -13.83 0.39 -17.49
C ALA A 304 -12.49 0.03 -16.82
N VAL A 305 -11.40 0.48 -17.41
CA VAL A 305 -10.07 0.44 -16.82
C VAL A 305 -9.77 1.84 -16.33
N ASP A 306 -9.43 2.00 -15.06
CA ASP A 306 -9.17 3.32 -14.46
C ASP A 306 -8.04 4.03 -15.22
N THR A 307 -8.30 5.28 -15.61
CA THR A 307 -7.35 6.13 -16.33
C THR A 307 -7.03 7.43 -15.61
N GLU A 308 -7.70 7.69 -14.48
CA GLU A 308 -7.56 8.92 -13.71
C GLU A 308 -6.39 8.82 -12.73
N GLU A 309 -5.67 9.92 -12.57
CA GLU A 309 -4.66 10.10 -11.53
C GLU A 309 -4.94 11.41 -10.78
N ARG A 310 -4.74 11.39 -9.47
CA ARG A 310 -4.73 12.60 -8.66
C ARG A 310 -3.36 13.27 -8.75
N PRO A 311 -3.31 14.61 -8.78
CA PRO A 311 -2.05 15.34 -8.85
C PRO A 311 -1.24 15.15 -7.54
N PRO A 312 0.05 15.50 -7.54
CA PRO A 312 0.82 15.67 -6.33
C PRO A 312 0.04 16.47 -5.28
N MET A 313 0.01 15.98 -4.03
CA MET A 313 -0.78 16.61 -2.97
C MET A 313 -0.30 18.04 -2.68
N ALA A 314 0.99 18.34 -2.91
CA ALA A 314 1.54 19.69 -2.82
C ALA A 314 0.89 20.70 -3.78
N GLU A 315 0.28 20.23 -4.88
CA GLU A 315 -0.43 21.08 -5.86
C GLU A 315 -1.89 21.35 -5.45
N VAL A 316 -2.39 20.69 -4.39
CA VAL A 316 -3.74 20.90 -3.88
C VAL A 316 -3.78 22.11 -2.95
N LYS A 317 -4.62 23.09 -3.28
CA LYS A 317 -4.72 24.36 -2.55
C LYS A 317 -4.97 24.17 -1.06
N GLU A 318 -5.94 23.33 -0.70
CA GLU A 318 -6.31 23.03 0.69
C GLU A 318 -5.14 22.42 1.48
N TYR A 319 -4.30 21.64 0.80
CA TYR A 319 -3.11 21.05 1.41
C TYR A 319 -2.02 22.10 1.65
N SER A 320 -1.70 22.88 0.61
CA SER A 320 -0.70 23.95 0.70
C SER A 320 -1.05 25.00 1.77
N GLY A 321 -2.34 25.32 1.94
CA GLY A 321 -2.83 26.25 2.96
C GLY A 321 -2.63 25.75 4.39
N ARG A 322 -2.67 24.42 4.64
CA ARG A 322 -2.44 23.82 5.96
C ARG A 322 -0.99 23.95 6.44
N ARG A 323 -0.02 24.02 5.51
CA ARG A 323 1.41 24.12 5.85
C ARG A 323 1.88 25.54 6.18
N VAL A 324 1.08 26.55 5.83
CA VAL A 324 1.40 27.99 6.02
C VAL A 324 0.78 28.55 7.30
N ALA A 325 -0.23 27.87 7.86
CA ALA A 325 -0.92 28.24 9.10
C ALA A 325 -0.26 27.60 10.33
#